data_AF-A0A7R9P8T7-F1
#
_entry.id   AF-A0A7R9P8T7-F1
#
_cell.length_a   1.000
_cell.length_b   1.000
_cell.length_c   1.000
_cell.angle_alpha   90.00
_cell.angle_beta   90.00
_cell.angle_gamma   90.00
#
_symmetry.space_group_name_H-M   'P 1'
#
loop_
_entity.id
_entity.type
_entity.pdbx_description
1 polymer ?
#
loop_
_entity_poly.entity_id
_entity_poly.type
_entity_poly.pdbx_seq_one_letter_code
_entity_poly.pdbx_strand_id
1 'polypeptide(L)'
;SVRKGKKKEEDAPAKLLDDLFRKTKCTPCIYWLPLTAEQIVVKEEMRRRHMAEHERRMAEMKKVERERERARIMQQQQRRVTTTREKEKHKKRSVSGSSKK
;
A
#
# COMPACT_ATOMS: atom_id res chain seq x y z
N SER A 1 7.48 -46.36 -63.11
CA SER A 1 6.38 -46.17 -62.15
C SER A 1 6.77 -46.65 -60.77
N VAL A 2 6.87 -45.74 -59.80
CA VAL A 2 6.41 -45.98 -58.42
C VAL A 2 6.18 -44.60 -57.78
N ARG A 3 4.94 -44.35 -57.37
CA ARG A 3 4.50 -43.18 -56.60
C ARG A 3 4.41 -43.63 -55.13
N LYS A 4 5.03 -42.91 -54.18
CA LYS A 4 4.57 -42.72 -52.79
C LYS A 4 5.69 -42.03 -51.99
N GLY A 5 5.46 -41.02 -51.16
CA GLY A 5 4.22 -40.40 -50.74
C GLY A 5 4.48 -38.98 -50.25
N LYS A 6 3.58 -38.07 -50.59
CA LYS A 6 3.50 -36.74 -49.99
C LYS A 6 3.05 -36.94 -48.54
N LYS A 7 3.94 -36.70 -47.57
CA LYS A 7 3.51 -36.33 -46.23
C LYS A 7 3.01 -34.89 -46.35
N LYS A 8 1.68 -34.71 -46.28
CA LYS A 8 1.09 -33.44 -45.91
C LYS A 8 1.53 -33.21 -44.46
N GLU A 9 2.64 -32.53 -44.31
CA GLU A 9 2.87 -31.76 -43.10
C GLU A 9 1.78 -30.69 -43.14
N GLU A 10 0.86 -30.76 -42.18
CA GLU A 10 -0.01 -29.67 -41.77
C GLU A 10 0.87 -28.51 -41.30
N ASP A 11 1.57 -27.88 -42.25
CA ASP A 11 2.24 -26.62 -42.04
C ASP A 11 1.10 -25.60 -41.99
N ALA A 12 0.53 -25.42 -40.79
CA ALA A 12 -0.38 -24.32 -40.52
C ALA A 12 0.26 -23.08 -41.16
N PRO A 13 -0.44 -22.34 -42.04
CA PRO A 13 0.20 -21.26 -42.78
C PRO A 13 0.93 -20.37 -41.79
N ALA A 14 2.23 -20.18 -41.98
CA ALA A 14 3.07 -19.37 -41.10
C ALA A 14 2.32 -18.08 -40.79
N LYS A 15 1.76 -17.99 -39.57
CA LYS A 15 0.78 -16.96 -39.22
C LYS A 15 1.40 -15.60 -39.53
N LEU A 16 0.73 -14.79 -40.34
CA LEU A 16 1.24 -13.47 -40.73
C LEU A 16 1.31 -12.59 -39.48
N LEU A 17 2.19 -11.58 -39.45
CA LEU A 17 2.26 -10.64 -38.33
C LEU A 17 0.90 -9.98 -38.03
N ASP A 18 0.09 -9.77 -39.06
CA ASP A 18 -1.28 -9.24 -38.95
C ASP A 18 -2.26 -10.22 -38.28
N ASP A 19 -1.97 -11.53 -38.27
CA ASP A 19 -2.76 -12.55 -37.55
C ASP A 19 -2.43 -12.59 -36.05
N LEU A 20 -1.23 -12.14 -35.69
CA LEU A 20 -0.69 -12.22 -34.32
C LEU A 20 -0.77 -10.88 -33.57
N PHE A 21 -0.67 -9.75 -34.28
CA PHE A 21 -0.53 -8.42 -33.69
C PHE A 21 -1.45 -7.41 -34.35
N ARG A 22 -1.83 -6.39 -33.59
CA ARG A 22 -2.55 -5.23 -34.11
C ARG A 22 -1.56 -4.23 -34.69
N LYS A 23 -1.83 -3.73 -35.88
CA LYS A 23 -1.05 -2.68 -36.54
C LYS A 23 -1.73 -1.32 -36.41
N THR A 24 -0.98 -0.27 -36.05
CA THR A 24 -1.52 1.10 -36.08
C THR A 24 -1.64 1.61 -37.52
N LYS A 25 -2.60 2.51 -37.75
CA LYS A 25 -2.80 3.16 -39.06
C LYS A 25 -1.90 4.38 -39.30
N CYS A 26 -1.22 4.87 -38.26
CA CYS A 26 -0.32 6.04 -38.37
C CYS A 26 1.02 5.66 -39.01
N THR A 27 1.75 6.67 -39.49
CA THR A 27 3.13 6.51 -39.99
C THR A 27 4.08 7.20 -39.00
N PRO A 28 5.07 6.49 -38.44
CA PRO A 28 5.42 5.09 -38.67
C PRO A 28 4.39 4.10 -38.08
N CYS A 29 4.18 2.97 -38.78
CA CYS A 29 3.30 1.91 -38.28
C CYS A 29 4.00 1.11 -37.19
N ILE A 30 3.27 0.76 -36.14
CA ILE A 30 3.75 -0.10 -35.06
C ILE A 30 2.82 -1.30 -34.90
N TYR A 31 3.42 -2.45 -34.57
CA TYR A 31 2.70 -3.66 -34.17
C TYR A 31 2.66 -3.75 -32.65
N TRP A 32 1.51 -4.09 -32.09
CA TRP A 32 1.32 -4.25 -30.65
C TRP A 32 0.33 -5.37 -30.34
N LEU A 33 0.48 -5.97 -29.15
CA LEU A 33 -0.42 -7.00 -28.63
C LEU A 33 -1.07 -6.47 -27.35
N PRO A 34 -2.40 -6.32 -27.30
CA PRO A 34 -3.08 -6.09 -26.02
C PRO A 34 -2.85 -7.28 -25.09
N LEU A 35 -2.84 -7.01 -23.79
CA LEU A 35 -2.86 -8.10 -22.81
C LEU A 35 -4.13 -8.93 -22.98
N THR A 36 -4.00 -10.24 -22.77
CA THR A 36 -5.16 -11.13 -22.70
C THR A 36 -5.99 -10.83 -21.45
N ALA A 37 -7.25 -11.23 -21.44
CA ALA A 37 -8.11 -11.06 -20.27
C ALA A 37 -7.50 -11.72 -19.01
N GLU A 38 -6.91 -12.90 -19.15
CA GLU A 38 -6.22 -13.61 -18.07
C GLU A 38 -5.02 -12.82 -17.53
N GLN A 39 -4.18 -12.28 -18.42
CA GLN A 39 -3.04 -11.45 -18.03
C GLN A 39 -3.49 -10.16 -17.31
N ILE A 40 -4.60 -9.56 -17.75
CA ILE A 40 -5.19 -8.39 -17.09
C ILE A 40 -5.62 -8.75 -15.67
N VAL A 41 -6.35 -9.85 -15.49
CA VAL A 41 -6.82 -10.31 -14.17
C VAL A 41 -5.65 -10.55 -13.21
N VAL A 42 -4.59 -11.25 -13.66
CA VAL A 42 -3.39 -11.50 -12.85
C VAL A 42 -2.73 -10.19 -12.44
N LYS A 43 -2.57 -9.25 -13.39
CA LYS A 43 -1.95 -7.94 -13.13
C LYS A 43 -2.82 -7.07 -12.23
N GLU A 44 -4.14 -7.17 -12.32
CA GLU A 44 -5.09 -6.50 -11.43
C GLU A 44 -5.05 -7.05 -10.01
N GLU A 45 -4.97 -8.37 -9.87
CA GLU A 45 -4.80 -8.99 -8.57
C GLU A 45 -3.48 -8.56 -7.91
N MET A 46 -2.37 -8.55 -8.65
CA MET A 46 -1.08 -8.06 -8.14
C MET A 46 -1.18 -6.60 -7.69
N ARG A 47 -1.80 -5.72 -8.50
CA ARG A 47 -2.06 -4.33 -8.11
C ARG A 47 -2.88 -4.22 -6.83
N ARG A 48 -3.95 -5.00 -6.72
CA ARG A 48 -4.83 -5.04 -5.53
C ARG A 48 -4.07 -5.50 -4.28
N ARG A 49 -3.25 -6.56 -4.39
CA ARG A 49 -2.42 -7.06 -3.28
C ARG A 49 -1.42 -6.02 -2.80
N HIS A 50 -0.71 -5.35 -3.72
CA HIS A 50 0.23 -4.29 -3.36
C HIS A 50 -0.45 -3.10 -2.70
N MET A 51 -1.61 -2.66 -3.22
CA MET A 51 -2.36 -1.56 -2.59
C MET A 51 -2.83 -1.94 -1.18
N ALA A 52 -3.35 -3.15 -0.99
CA ALA A 52 -3.77 -3.63 0.32
C ALA A 52 -2.62 -3.74 1.32
N GLU A 53 -1.44 -4.21 0.89
CA GLU A 53 -0.25 -4.25 1.76
C GLU A 53 0.20 -2.82 2.15
N HIS A 54 0.25 -1.92 1.17
CA HIS A 54 0.61 -0.53 1.42
C HIS A 54 -0.35 0.14 2.40
N GLU A 55 -1.67 -0.02 2.19
CA GLU A 55 -2.69 0.51 3.08
C GLU A 55 -2.57 -0.07 4.49
N ARG A 56 -2.36 -1.39 4.62
CA ARG A 56 -2.15 -2.03 5.93
C ARG A 56 -0.95 -1.43 6.66
N ARG A 57 0.17 -1.26 5.95
CA ARG A 57 1.40 -0.67 6.52
C ARG A 57 1.18 0.77 6.97
N MET A 58 0.49 1.58 6.17
CA MET A 58 0.17 2.96 6.51
C MET A 58 -0.81 3.06 7.69
N ALA A 59 -1.80 2.18 7.76
CA ALA A 59 -2.75 2.11 8.87
C ALA A 59 -2.08 1.73 10.19
N GLU A 60 -1.14 0.77 10.16
CA GLU A 60 -0.35 0.37 11.33
C GLU A 60 0.53 1.52 11.84
N MET A 61 1.26 2.19 10.94
CA MET A 61 2.07 3.37 11.27
C MET A 61 1.21 4.47 11.91
N LYS A 62 0.05 4.76 11.33
CA LYS A 62 -0.91 5.75 11.86
C LYS A 62 -1.49 5.32 13.21
N LYS A 63 -1.63 4.02 13.48
CA LYS A 63 -2.06 3.53 14.80
C LYS A 63 -0.98 3.76 15.85
N VAL A 64 0.27 3.40 15.55
CA VAL A 64 1.42 3.61 16.43
C VAL A 64 1.62 5.10 16.73
N GLU A 65 1.51 5.96 15.72
CA GLU A 65 1.59 7.41 15.90
C GLU A 65 0.51 7.93 16.86
N ARG A 66 -0.75 7.55 16.65
CA ARG A 66 -1.86 7.92 17.53
C ARG A 66 -1.68 7.41 18.96
N GLU A 67 -1.14 6.21 19.14
CA GLU A 67 -0.84 5.68 20.47
C GLU A 67 0.28 6.46 21.17
N ARG A 68 1.34 6.83 20.44
CA ARG A 68 2.42 7.69 20.95
C ARG A 68 1.90 9.06 21.33
N GLU A 69 1.03 9.67 20.52
CA GLU A 69 0.42 10.95 20.83
C GLU A 69 -0.45 10.88 22.10
N ARG A 70 -1.31 9.86 22.19
CA ARG A 70 -2.12 9.62 23.41
C ARG A 70 -1.25 9.45 24.66
N ALA A 71 -0.16 8.70 24.55
CA ALA A 71 0.77 8.52 25.66
C ALA A 71 1.43 9.84 26.08
N ARG A 72 1.84 10.68 25.12
CA ARG A 72 2.39 12.02 25.39
C ARG A 72 1.38 12.92 26.11
N ILE A 73 0.12 12.94 25.64
CA ILE A 73 -0.96 13.73 26.26
C ILE A 73 -1.22 13.24 27.68
N MET A 74 -1.32 11.93 27.88
CA MET A 74 -1.54 11.33 29.20
C MET A 74 -0.39 11.66 30.17
N GLN A 75 0.85 11.53 29.72
CA GLN A 75 2.03 11.88 30.52
C GLN A 75 2.04 13.37 30.89
N GLN A 76 1.70 14.25 29.94
CA GLN A 76 1.59 15.69 30.20
C GLN A 76 0.48 16.00 31.23
N GLN A 77 -0.68 15.34 31.11
CA GLN A 77 -1.77 15.50 32.05
C GLN A 77 -1.38 15.02 33.46
N GLN A 78 -0.73 13.86 33.58
CA GLN A 78 -0.22 13.35 34.85
C GLN A 78 0.76 14.33 35.49
N ARG A 79 1.72 14.88 34.72
CA ARG A 79 2.65 15.91 35.22
C ARG A 79 1.93 17.16 35.72
N ARG A 80 0.90 17.63 35.02
CA ARG A 80 0.09 18.77 35.48
C ARG A 80 -0.62 18.47 36.79
N VAL A 81 -1.20 17.27 36.93
CA VAL A 81 -1.89 16.84 38.16
C VAL A 81 -0.91 16.70 39.33
N THR A 82 0.27 16.10 39.12
CA THR A 82 1.27 15.97 40.18
C THR A 82 1.78 17.33 40.63
N THR A 83 2.17 18.21 39.70
CA THR A 83 2.64 19.56 40.01
C THR A 83 1.58 20.39 40.75
N THR A 84 0.31 20.32 40.35
CA THR A 84 -0.77 21.05 41.04
C THR A 84 -1.00 20.54 42.45
N ARG A 85 -1.04 19.21 42.65
CA ARG A 85 -1.16 18.59 43.98
C ARG A 85 0.02 18.92 44.90
N GLU A 86 1.23 18.98 44.37
CA GLU A 86 2.41 19.42 45.14
C GLU A 86 2.34 20.89 45.55
N LYS A 87 1.94 21.77 44.63
CA LYS A 87 1.73 23.20 44.92
C LYS A 87 0.67 23.41 46.01
N GLU A 88 -0.44 22.67 45.97
CA GLU A 88 -1.45 22.72 47.04
C GLU A 88 -0.91 22.24 48.39
N LYS A 89 -0.15 21.14 48.43
CA LYS A 89 0.50 20.67 49.66
C LYS A 89 1.45 21.72 50.24
N HIS A 90 2.25 22.36 49.39
CA HIS A 90 3.16 23.44 49.80
C HIS A 90 2.40 24.66 50.32
N LYS A 91 1.29 25.05 49.67
CA LYS A 91 0.41 26.13 50.13
C LYS A 91 -0.23 25.80 51.49
N LYS A 92 -0.71 24.58 51.70
CA LYS A 92 -1.28 24.17 53.00
C LYS A 92 -0.24 24.19 54.11
N ARG A 93 0.99 23.71 53.84
CA ARG A 93 2.11 23.73 54.80
C ARG A 93 2.53 25.15 55.19
N SER A 94 2.60 26.07 54.21
CA SER A 94 2.95 27.47 54.47
C SER A 94 1.87 28.20 55.27
N VAL A 95 0.58 27.97 54.97
CA VAL A 95 -0.54 28.53 55.75
C VAL A 95 -0.54 27.99 57.19
N SER A 96 -0.35 26.68 57.38
CA SER A 96 -0.30 26.09 58.73
C SER A 96 0.93 26.50 59.55
N GLY A 97 2.04 26.86 58.89
CA GLY A 97 3.25 27.37 59.55
C GLY A 97 3.13 28.85 59.94
N SER A 98 2.29 29.62 59.26
CA SER A 98 2.08 31.05 59.54
C SER A 98 1.16 31.30 60.74
N SER A 99 0.35 30.34 61.17
CA SER A 99 -0.52 30.45 62.36
C SER A 99 0.17 30.06 63.70
N LYS A 100 1.50 29.86 63.69
CA LYS A 100 2.29 29.48 64.89
C LYS A 100 3.29 30.56 65.34
N LYS A 101 3.10 31.82 64.96
CA LYS A 101 3.85 32.97 65.50
C LYS A 101 2.92 33.95 66.19
#